data_AF-A0A1G2QK95-F1
#
_entry.id   AF-A0A1G2QK95-F1
#
_cell.length_a   1.000
_cell.length_b   1.000
_cell.length_c   1.000
_cell.angle_alpha   90.00
_cell.angle_beta   90.00
_cell.angle_gamma   90.00
#
_symmetry.space_group_name_H-M   'P 1'
#
loop_
_entity.id
_entity.type
_entity.pdbx_description
1 polymer ?
#
loop_
_entity_poly.entity_id
_entity_poly.type
_entity_poly.pdbx_seq_one_letter_code
_entity_poly.pdbx_strand_id
1 'polypeptide(L)'
;MYAYASLTLEGRLFWTLITILTLMVSSYVYLIQQSVMHVVAQRVAAEESASIEGTIADLEGSYFATMGTITLERARELGFIDSAEETSFAHKDAPTLGFARGNGE
;
A
#
# COMPACT_ATOMS: atom_id res chain seq x y z
N MET A 1 51.63 -49.40 -7.37
CA MET A 1 50.16 -49.26 -7.28
C MET A 1 49.81 -47.90 -6.67
N TYR A 2 50.19 -46.78 -7.31
CA TYR A 2 49.89 -45.42 -6.81
C TYR A 2 49.37 -44.46 -7.91
N ALA A 3 49.49 -44.82 -9.19
CA ALA A 3 49.12 -43.95 -10.32
C ALA A 3 47.60 -43.81 -10.55
N TYR A 4 46.78 -44.71 -10.00
CA TYR A 4 45.31 -44.65 -10.19
C TYR A 4 44.63 -43.64 -9.26
N ALA A 5 45.25 -43.33 -8.12
CA ALA A 5 44.69 -42.38 -7.15
C ALA A 5 44.84 -40.92 -7.62
N SER A 6 45.94 -40.58 -8.31
CA SER A 6 46.15 -39.21 -8.83
C SER A 6 45.18 -38.87 -9.96
N LEU A 7 44.90 -39.82 -10.87
CA LEU A 7 44.00 -39.60 -12.00
C LEU A 7 42.56 -39.27 -11.56
N THR A 8 42.10 -39.88 -10.46
CA THR A 8 40.77 -39.60 -9.89
C THR A 8 40.74 -38.29 -9.10
N LEU A 9 41.86 -37.90 -8.47
CA LEU A 9 41.98 -36.63 -7.76
C LEU A 9 41.97 -35.43 -8.72
N GLU A 10 42.73 -35.50 -9.81
CA GLU A 10 42.78 -34.48 -10.86
C GLU A 10 41.41 -34.31 -11.54
N GLY A 11 40.75 -35.42 -11.90
CA GLY A 11 39.41 -35.39 -12.47
C GLY A 11 38.37 -34.79 -11.52
N ARG A 12 38.47 -35.08 -10.22
CA ARG A 12 37.58 -34.51 -9.21
C ARG A 12 37.80 -33.00 -9.03
N LEU A 13 39.07 -32.55 -9.00
CA LEU A 13 39.41 -31.13 -8.92
C LEU A 13 38.89 -30.35 -10.13
N PHE A 14 39.07 -30.90 -11.33
CA PHE A 14 38.57 -30.28 -12.56
C PHE A 14 37.04 -30.14 -12.55
N TRP A 15 36.31 -31.19 -12.15
CA TRP A 15 34.85 -31.13 -12.03
C TRP A 15 34.37 -30.16 -10.95
N THR A 16 35.07 -30.07 -9.81
CA THR A 16 34.73 -29.07 -8.79
C THR A 16 34.91 -27.65 -9.31
N LEU A 17 35.97 -27.38 -10.07
CA LEU A 17 36.23 -26.07 -10.66
C LEU A 17 35.15 -25.70 -11.68
N ILE A 18 34.76 -26.63 -12.55
CA ILE A 18 33.66 -26.43 -13.51
C ILE A 18 32.34 -26.15 -12.79
N THR A 19 32.05 -26.89 -11.72
CA THR A 19 30.82 -26.71 -10.95
C THR A 19 30.77 -25.34 -10.30
N ILE A 20 31.87 -24.90 -9.68
CA ILE A 20 32.00 -23.57 -9.07
C ILE A 20 31.85 -22.47 -10.13
N LEU A 21 32.53 -22.62 -11.28
CA LEU A 21 32.43 -21.68 -12.39
C LEU A 21 30.98 -21.54 -12.89
N THR A 22 30.32 -22.68 -13.11
CA THR A 22 28.92 -22.73 -13.56
C THR A 22 27.99 -22.10 -12.54
N LEU A 23 28.21 -22.36 -11.25
CA LEU A 23 27.43 -21.79 -10.17
C LEU A 23 27.64 -20.27 -10.08
N MET A 24 28.86 -19.77 -10.28
CA MET A 24 29.14 -18.33 -10.34
C MET A 24 28.41 -17.66 -11.49
N VAL A 25 28.48 -18.23 -12.70
CA VAL A 25 27.81 -17.68 -13.88
C VAL A 25 26.29 -17.68 -13.68
N SER A 26 25.74 -18.79 -13.20
CA SER A 26 24.29 -18.91 -12.96
C SER A 26 23.81 -17.92 -11.89
N SER A 27 24.57 -17.80 -10.79
CA SER A 27 24.29 -16.83 -9.73
C SER A 27 24.34 -15.39 -10.25
N TYR A 28 25.34 -15.06 -11.07
CA TYR A 28 25.48 -13.73 -11.65
C TYR A 28 24.27 -13.35 -12.51
N VAL A 29 23.85 -14.23 -13.42
CA VAL A 29 22.68 -14.00 -14.27
C VAL A 29 21.40 -13.86 -13.42
N TYR A 30 21.22 -14.74 -12.44
CA TYR A 30 20.07 -14.71 -11.54
C TYR A 30 20.00 -13.41 -10.72
N LEU A 31 21.13 -12.99 -10.15
CA LEU A 31 21.21 -11.77 -9.35
C LEU A 31 20.98 -10.52 -10.18
N ILE A 32 21.48 -10.47 -11.42
CA ILE A 32 21.17 -9.35 -12.33
C ILE A 32 19.68 -9.29 -12.63
N GLN A 33 19.05 -10.41 -12.98
CA GLN A 33 17.63 -10.45 -13.27
C GLN A 33 16.79 -9.98 -12.08
N GLN A 34 17.12 -10.46 -10.87
CA GLN A 34 16.47 -10.04 -9.64
C GLN A 34 16.68 -8.55 -9.37
N SER A 35 17.91 -8.05 -9.50
CA SER A 35 18.23 -6.64 -9.28
C SER A 35 17.45 -5.73 -10.23
N VAL A 36 17.39 -6.06 -11.52
CA VAL A 36 16.61 -5.31 -12.52
C VAL A 36 15.13 -5.33 -12.17
N MET A 37 14.58 -6.50 -11.84
CA MET A 37 13.16 -6.63 -11.50
C MET A 37 12.80 -5.81 -10.25
N HIS A 38 13.62 -5.87 -9.20
CA HIS A 38 13.39 -5.09 -7.98
C HIS A 38 13.42 -3.59 -8.24
N VAL A 39 14.39 -3.10 -9.03
CA VAL A 39 14.49 -1.67 -9.36
C VAL A 39 13.28 -1.22 -10.20
N VAL A 40 12.87 -2.02 -11.17
CA VAL A 40 11.69 -1.69 -12.00
C VAL A 40 10.42 -1.70 -11.16
N ALA A 41 10.20 -2.73 -10.35
CA ALA A 41 9.03 -2.83 -9.48
C ALA A 41 8.93 -1.65 -8.50
N GLN A 42 10.06 -1.24 -7.92
CA GLN A 42 10.10 -0.06 -7.05
C GLN A 42 9.71 1.22 -7.80
N ARG A 43 10.19 1.39 -9.04
CA ARG A 43 9.85 2.56 -9.86
C ARG A 43 8.37 2.59 -10.22
N VAL A 44 7.82 1.45 -10.64
CA VAL A 44 6.38 1.33 -10.96
C VAL A 44 5.53 1.65 -9.73
N ALA A 45 5.87 1.11 -8.56
CA ALA A 45 5.15 1.39 -7.32
C ALA A 45 5.21 2.88 -6.92
N ALA A 46 6.36 3.53 -7.11
CA ALA A 46 6.51 4.96 -6.83
C ALA A 46 5.70 5.82 -7.81
N GLU A 47 5.67 5.47 -9.09
CA GLU A 47 4.88 6.15 -10.12
C GLU A 47 3.37 6.00 -9.87
N GLU A 48 2.92 4.79 -9.53
CA GLU A 48 1.52 4.53 -9.17
C GLU A 48 1.12 5.31 -7.92
N SER A 49 1.99 5.35 -6.90
CA SER A 49 1.76 6.13 -5.68
C SER A 49 1.64 7.63 -5.99
N ALA A 50 2.53 8.19 -6.80
CA ALA A 50 2.45 9.58 -7.24
C ALA A 50 1.17 9.89 -8.03
N SER A 51 0.73 8.95 -8.88
CA SER A 51 -0.54 9.08 -9.62
C SER A 51 -1.76 9.09 -8.70
N ILE A 52 -1.78 8.22 -7.69
CA ILE A 52 -2.86 8.15 -6.70
C ILE A 52 -2.88 9.42 -5.85
N GLU A 53 -1.73 9.87 -5.36
CA GLU A 53 -1.60 11.11 -4.59
C GLU A 53 -2.09 12.31 -5.40
N GLY A 54 -1.74 12.41 -6.68
CA GLY A 54 -2.25 13.46 -7.56
C GLY A 54 -3.78 13.43 -7.69
N THR A 55 -4.36 12.23 -7.84
CA THR A 55 -5.83 12.06 -7.92
C THR A 55 -6.51 12.46 -6.61
N ILE A 56 -5.90 12.14 -5.46
CA ILE A 56 -6.40 12.56 -4.14
C ILE A 56 -6.35 14.08 -4.02
N ALA A 57 -5.22 14.71 -4.38
CA ALA A 57 -5.06 16.15 -4.32
C ALA A 57 -6.10 16.89 -5.19
N ASP A 58 -6.37 16.39 -6.39
CA ASP A 58 -7.41 16.95 -7.28
C ASP A 58 -8.81 16.82 -6.67
N LEU A 59 -9.10 15.67 -6.05
CA LEU A 59 -10.38 15.41 -5.39
C LEU A 59 -10.56 16.29 -4.15
N GLU A 60 -9.51 16.45 -3.34
CA GLU A 60 -9.49 17.35 -2.18
C GLU A 60 -9.70 18.81 -2.61
N GLY A 61 -9.00 19.26 -3.66
CA GLY A 61 -9.19 20.58 -4.23
C GLY A 61 -10.63 20.81 -4.69
N SER A 62 -11.22 19.82 -5.36
CA SER A 62 -12.62 19.85 -5.81
C SER A 62 -13.61 19.87 -4.64
N TYR A 63 -13.32 19.10 -3.59
CA TYR A 63 -14.10 19.09 -2.36
C TYR A 63 -14.06 20.44 -1.66
N PHE A 64 -12.88 21.04 -1.48
CA PHE A 64 -12.74 22.36 -0.87
C PHE A 64 -13.41 23.45 -1.68
N ALA A 65 -13.31 23.40 -3.01
CA ALA A 65 -14.02 24.32 -3.89
C ALA A 65 -15.54 24.20 -3.71
N THR A 66 -16.06 22.97 -3.65
CA THR A 66 -17.50 22.71 -3.45
C THR A 66 -17.94 23.14 -2.05
N MET A 67 -17.16 22.83 -1.01
CA MET A 67 -17.42 23.23 0.37
C MET A 67 -17.50 24.76 0.50
N GLY A 68 -16.62 25.48 -0.19
CA GLY A 68 -16.65 26.94 -0.26
C GLY A 68 -17.92 27.53 -0.89
N THR A 69 -18.68 26.74 -1.66
CA THR A 69 -19.99 27.17 -2.20
C THR A 69 -21.15 26.95 -1.24
N ILE A 70 -20.95 26.20 -0.15
CA ILE A 70 -21.98 25.97 0.87
C ILE A 70 -21.95 27.16 1.84
N THR A 71 -22.56 28.26 1.42
CA THR A 71 -22.71 29.48 2.25
C THR A 71 -24.17 29.71 2.60
N LEU A 72 -24.40 30.46 3.70
CA LEU A 72 -25.75 30.86 4.13
C LEU A 72 -26.42 31.74 3.06
N GLU A 73 -25.62 32.57 2.38
CA GLU A 73 -26.04 33.37 1.23
C GLU A 73 -26.54 32.48 0.09
N ARG A 74 -25.79 31.41 -0.23
CA ARG A 74 -26.20 30.45 -1.26
C ARG A 74 -27.46 29.68 -0.86
N ALA A 75 -27.60 29.33 0.42
CA ALA A 75 -28.81 28.71 0.94
C ALA A 75 -30.04 29.64 0.81
N ARG A 76 -29.88 30.94 1.14
CA ARG A 76 -30.93 31.95 0.97
C ARG A 76 -31.31 32.17 -0.49
N GLU A 77 -30.33 32.18 -1.41
CA GLU A 77 -30.58 32.22 -2.87
C GLU A 77 -31.38 31.01 -3.36
N LEU A 78 -31.14 29.82 -2.78
CA LEU A 78 -31.87 28.59 -3.09
C LEU A 78 -33.26 28.54 -2.44
N GLY A 79 -33.68 29.58 -1.72
CA GLY A 79 -34.98 29.69 -1.09
C GLY A 79 -35.07 29.06 0.31
N PHE A 80 -33.94 28.68 0.91
CA PHE A 80 -33.91 28.32 2.32
C PHE A 80 -34.11 29.57 3.17
N ILE A 81 -35.03 29.47 4.12
CA ILE A 81 -35.33 30.51 5.10
C ILE A 81 -34.67 30.15 6.43
N ASP A 82 -34.17 31.14 7.15
CA ASP A 82 -33.63 30.93 8.49
C ASP A 82 -34.73 30.35 9.40
N SER A 83 -34.35 29.38 10.23
CA SER A 83 -35.26 28.71 11.16
C SER A 83 -35.88 29.75 12.10
N ALA A 84 -37.21 29.84 12.13
CA ALA A 84 -37.91 30.62 13.14
C ALA A 84 -37.56 30.10 14.55
N GLU A 85 -37.50 30.98 15.56
CA GLU A 85 -37.05 30.66 16.92
C GLU A 85 -37.79 29.50 17.62
N GLU A 86 -38.90 29.02 17.04
CA GLU A 86 -39.72 27.93 17.54
C GLU A 86 -39.64 26.68 16.63
N THR A 87 -38.45 26.12 16.46
CA THR A 87 -38.28 24.82 15.77
C THR A 87 -38.56 23.65 16.70
N SER A 88 -39.61 22.88 16.39
CA SER A 88 -39.89 21.59 17.03
C SER A 88 -38.99 20.50 16.41
N PHE A 89 -38.12 19.90 17.23
CA PHE A 89 -37.26 18.80 16.81
C PHE A 89 -37.88 17.45 17.21
N ALA A 90 -37.94 16.50 16.27
CA ALA A 90 -38.33 15.13 16.58
C ALA A 90 -37.12 14.36 17.13
N HIS A 91 -37.14 14.01 18.41
CA HIS A 91 -36.18 13.09 19.00
C HIS A 91 -36.66 11.65 18.78
N LYS A 92 -35.79 10.78 18.26
CA LYS A 92 -36.02 9.33 18.26
C LYS A 92 -35.15 8.75 19.36
N ASP A 93 -35.76 8.18 20.38
CA ASP A 93 -35.04 7.54 21.47
C ASP A 93 -34.26 6.35 20.93
N ALA A 94 -32.96 6.55 20.73
CA ALA A 94 -32.05 5.45 20.47
C ALA A 94 -31.91 4.67 21.77
N PRO A 95 -32.20 3.35 21.79
CA PRO A 95 -32.01 2.55 22.99
C PRO A 95 -30.52 2.54 23.31
N THR A 96 -30.14 3.27 24.36
CA THR A 96 -28.82 3.12 24.96
C THR A 96 -28.81 1.73 25.60
N LEU A 97 -28.03 0.82 25.01
CA LEU A 97 -27.72 -0.47 25.63
C LEU A 97 -26.87 -0.20 26.88
N GLY A 98 -27.54 0.09 27.99
CA GLY A 98 -26.93 0.17 29.30
C GLY A 98 -26.46 -1.23 29.69
N PHE A 99 -25.15 -1.44 29.68
CA PHE A 99 -24.55 -2.60 30.32
C PHE A 99 -24.79 -2.46 31.83
N ALA A 100 -25.85 -3.10 32.33
CA ALA A 100 -26.05 -3.31 33.74
C ALA A 100 -24.88 -4.16 34.25
N ARG A 101 -23.90 -3.52 34.90
CA ARG A 101 -22.90 -4.20 35.73
C ARG A 101 -23.66 -4.76 36.93
N GLY A 102 -24.10 -6.01 36.82
CA GLY A 102 -24.61 -6.78 37.94
C GLY A 102 -23.52 -6.88 39.01
N ASN A 103 -23.69 -6.16 40.11
CA ASN A 103 -23.04 -6.52 41.36
C ASN A 103 -23.84 -7.69 41.92
N GLY A 104 -23.27 -8.89 41.82
CA GLY A 104 -23.65 -10.01 42.65
C GLY A 104 -23.32 -9.69 44.11
N GLU A 105 -24.33 -9.92 44.94
CA GLU A 105 -24.31 -10.47 46.31
C GLU A 105 -23.08 -10.20 47.20
#